data_AF-A0AAJ0BGX6-F1
#
_entry.id   AF-A0AAJ0BGX6-F1
#
_cell.length_a   1.000
_cell.length_b   1.000
_cell.length_c   1.000
_cell.angle_alpha   90.00
_cell.angle_beta   90.00
_cell.angle_gamma   90.00
#
_symmetry.space_group_name_H-M   'P 1'
#
loop_
_entity.id
_entity.type
_entity.pdbx_description
1 polymer ?
#
loop_
_entity_poly.entity_id
_entity_poly.type
_entity_poly.pdbx_seq_one_letter_code
_entity_poly.pdbx_strand_id
1 'polypeptide(L)'
;MAQEMQNQDHQAISTYDSVLQDAAFSSEDEEFWWLATAPSLSHLLESCQYTREDQLNYLRWYRSFIAPAFGPRPRLGLKPLFQPCPVYDGSACELSINWKESSPTQTVRFTMEATGYQAGTALDPFNQEETRSLLSRMASEVPSLDLYQFEKFAGEFFLSRKEAEAIIPKIPPGTPLSQAWLAFDLEQGSSSMAKVYFMPILKWLQTGIPTNSLVFDAVRRCGKKDSSYDASVAILDRYIKTFPPNKGPVVEMVAIDCVDSPNSRIKIYLRTTVTTLAQAKETYTLGSQLSGQTVETGLKALSELWPILFRLEDKRDMEHTEVLPNGSYCGFAIEMRAGQEVPEIKIHIPVRKIGGTDAQLCQSLSTCPNHDIKGTNGTHTFVSFTYTQRTGCYMTMYYSTKILGVQLKQDHWEGYDNLWEKKWANHEG
;
A
#
# COMPACT_ATOMS: atom_id res chain seq x y z
N MET A 1 30.96 -31.42 44.32
CA MET A 1 29.56 -31.65 43.90
C MET A 1 28.65 -30.59 44.52
N ALA A 2 28.87 -29.32 44.22
CA ALA A 2 28.01 -28.20 44.63
C ALA A 2 28.19 -27.04 43.66
N GLN A 3 28.14 -27.33 42.36
CA GLN A 3 28.31 -26.34 41.29
C GLN A 3 27.65 -26.80 39.99
N GLU A 4 26.52 -27.48 40.09
CA GLU A 4 25.64 -27.79 38.95
C GLU A 4 24.22 -27.79 39.47
N MET A 5 23.61 -26.60 39.64
CA MET A 5 22.16 -26.38 39.72
C MET A 5 21.93 -24.91 40.03
N GLN A 6 21.71 -24.12 38.97
CA GLN A 6 20.94 -22.86 38.88
C GLN A 6 21.56 -21.93 37.84
N ASN A 7 21.41 -22.30 36.57
CA ASN A 7 21.19 -21.33 35.49
C ASN A 7 19.92 -21.81 34.77
N GLN A 8 18.77 -21.57 35.40
CA GLN A 8 17.52 -21.49 34.64
C GLN A 8 17.41 -20.04 34.18
N ASP A 9 17.85 -19.78 32.95
CA ASP A 9 17.41 -18.59 32.22
C ASP A 9 15.88 -18.64 32.17
N HIS A 10 15.20 -17.85 33.00
CA HIS A 10 13.83 -17.47 32.74
C HIS A 10 13.85 -16.54 31.52
N GLN A 11 13.83 -17.12 30.31
CA GLN A 11 13.50 -16.35 29.12
C GLN A 11 12.13 -15.71 29.36
N ALA A 12 12.11 -14.38 29.45
CA ALA A 12 10.88 -13.63 29.56
C ALA A 12 9.96 -14.01 28.39
N ILE A 13 8.70 -14.32 28.68
CA ILE A 13 7.68 -14.62 27.68
C ILE A 13 7.69 -13.56 26.57
N SER A 14 7.61 -14.01 25.31
CA SER A 14 7.55 -13.09 24.17
C SER A 14 6.32 -12.18 24.28
N THR A 15 6.37 -11.00 23.67
CA THR A 15 5.22 -10.07 23.67
C THR A 15 4.02 -10.66 22.94
N TYR A 16 4.25 -11.41 21.86
CA TYR A 16 3.24 -12.22 21.18
C TYR A 16 2.58 -13.24 22.12
N ASP A 17 3.37 -14.10 22.78
CA ASP A 17 2.83 -15.15 23.64
C ASP A 17 2.09 -14.56 24.85
N SER A 18 2.57 -13.42 25.37
CA SER A 18 1.89 -12.69 26.44
C SER A 18 0.49 -12.23 26.01
N VAL A 19 0.36 -11.66 24.80
CA VAL A 19 -0.95 -11.23 24.29
C VAL A 19 -1.84 -12.43 23.94
N LEU A 20 -1.26 -13.51 23.41
CA LEU A 20 -1.99 -14.73 23.08
C LEU A 20 -2.55 -15.43 24.34
N GLN A 21 -1.79 -15.49 25.44
CA GLN A 21 -2.25 -16.07 26.70
C GLN A 21 -3.44 -15.31 27.31
N ASP A 22 -3.47 -13.99 27.12
CA ASP A 22 -4.56 -13.12 27.58
C ASP A 22 -5.71 -12.99 26.57
N ALA A 23 -5.57 -13.59 25.37
CA ALA A 23 -6.53 -13.40 24.29
C ALA A 23 -7.79 -14.26 24.48
N ALA A 24 -8.96 -13.65 24.27
CA ALA A 24 -10.24 -14.33 24.20
C ALA A 24 -10.90 -14.06 22.83
N PHE A 25 -10.69 -14.96 21.87
CA PHE A 25 -11.22 -14.80 20.51
C PHE A 25 -12.74 -14.96 20.47
N SER A 26 -13.41 -14.09 19.73
CA SER A 26 -14.88 -14.11 19.61
C SER A 26 -15.37 -15.13 18.59
N SER A 27 -14.47 -15.62 17.72
CA SER A 27 -14.76 -16.60 16.67
C SER A 27 -13.50 -17.35 16.23
N GLU A 28 -13.67 -18.51 15.59
CA GLU A 28 -12.56 -19.26 14.99
C GLU A 28 -11.90 -18.52 13.81
N ASP A 29 -12.63 -17.59 13.18
CA ASP A 29 -12.10 -16.75 12.10
C ASP A 29 -11.14 -15.70 12.67
N GLU A 30 -11.49 -15.07 13.80
CA GLU A 30 -10.62 -14.12 14.51
C GLU A 30 -9.35 -14.79 15.02
N GLU A 31 -9.47 -15.96 15.65
CA GLU A 31 -8.33 -16.76 16.12
C GLU A 31 -7.41 -17.13 14.95
N PHE A 32 -7.99 -17.61 13.84
CA PHE A 32 -7.23 -17.93 12.64
C PHE A 32 -6.40 -16.74 12.17
N TRP A 33 -7.03 -15.56 12.03
CA TRP A 33 -6.33 -14.38 11.53
C TRP A 33 -5.24 -13.91 12.47
N TRP A 34 -5.46 -13.95 13.78
CA TRP A 34 -4.42 -13.66 14.76
C TRP A 34 -3.21 -14.57 14.58
N LEU A 35 -3.42 -15.89 14.57
CA LEU A 35 -2.34 -16.87 14.41
C LEU A 35 -1.63 -16.75 13.07
N ALA A 36 -2.34 -16.31 12.03
CA ALA A 36 -1.82 -16.13 10.69
C ALA A 36 -0.94 -14.87 10.51
N THR A 37 -1.29 -13.75 11.15
CA THR A 37 -0.68 -12.45 10.83
C THR A 37 0.16 -11.87 11.97
N ALA A 38 -0.23 -12.10 13.22
CA ALA A 38 0.41 -11.47 14.38
C ALA A 38 1.85 -11.94 14.63
N PRO A 39 2.24 -13.22 14.37
CA PRO A 39 3.64 -13.62 14.53
C PRO A 39 4.61 -12.81 13.67
N SER A 40 4.28 -12.60 12.38
CA SER A 40 5.09 -11.78 11.48
C SER A 40 5.17 -10.34 11.96
N LEU A 41 4.04 -9.74 12.34
CA LEU A 41 4.01 -8.39 12.91
C LEU A 41 4.90 -8.27 14.17
N SER A 42 4.75 -9.19 15.12
CA SER A 42 5.54 -9.22 16.35
C SER A 42 7.04 -9.26 16.06
N HIS A 43 7.46 -10.14 15.15
CA HIS A 43 8.86 -10.27 14.78
C HIS A 43 9.44 -9.00 14.15
N LEU A 44 8.64 -8.26 13.38
CA LEU A 44 9.07 -7.00 12.78
C LEU A 44 9.21 -5.89 13.80
N LEU A 45 8.28 -5.80 14.74
CA LEU A 45 8.38 -4.84 15.84
C LEU A 45 9.65 -5.10 16.67
N GLU A 46 9.96 -6.37 16.96
CA GLU A 46 11.20 -6.76 17.64
C GLU A 46 12.44 -6.41 16.79
N SER A 47 12.46 -6.79 15.51
CA SER A 47 13.59 -6.55 14.60
C SER A 47 13.86 -5.06 14.34
N CYS A 48 12.81 -4.24 14.37
CA CYS A 48 12.89 -2.78 14.28
C CYS A 48 13.10 -2.10 15.64
N GLN A 49 13.45 -2.88 16.67
CA GLN A 49 13.85 -2.40 18.00
C GLN A 49 12.77 -1.60 18.74
N TYR A 50 11.49 -1.93 18.53
CA TYR A 50 10.40 -1.36 19.31
C TYR A 50 10.55 -1.77 20.78
N THR A 51 10.23 -0.86 21.70
CA THR A 51 10.25 -1.19 23.13
C THR A 51 9.25 -2.30 23.43
N ARG A 52 9.46 -3.07 24.52
CA ARG A 52 8.50 -4.10 24.94
C ARG A 52 7.10 -3.52 25.16
N GLU A 53 7.03 -2.29 25.66
CA GLU A 53 5.77 -1.56 25.86
C GLU A 53 5.08 -1.27 24.53
N ASP A 54 5.78 -0.70 23.55
CA ASP A 54 5.23 -0.45 22.21
C ASP A 54 4.76 -1.74 21.54
N GLN A 55 5.56 -2.81 21.63
CA GLN A 55 5.20 -4.12 21.09
C GLN A 55 3.89 -4.63 21.68
N LEU A 56 3.74 -4.60 23.02
CA LEU A 56 2.51 -5.02 23.69
C LEU A 56 1.32 -4.12 23.29
N ASN A 57 1.51 -2.81 23.24
CA ASN A 57 0.47 -1.86 22.86
C ASN A 57 -0.03 -2.12 21.43
N TYR A 58 0.89 -2.28 20.47
CA TYR A 58 0.53 -2.54 19.09
C TYR A 58 -0.09 -3.92 18.88
N LEU A 59 0.42 -4.97 19.54
CA LEU A 59 -0.15 -6.31 19.42
C LEU A 59 -1.55 -6.40 20.04
N ARG A 60 -1.79 -5.75 21.19
CA ARG A 60 -3.13 -5.65 21.78
C ARG A 60 -4.09 -4.86 20.89
N TRP A 61 -3.65 -3.72 20.36
CA TRP A 61 -4.44 -2.93 19.42
C TRP A 61 -4.78 -3.73 18.16
N TYR A 62 -3.79 -4.44 17.59
CA TYR A 62 -3.97 -5.26 16.41
C TYR A 62 -4.97 -6.39 16.66
N ARG A 63 -4.88 -7.04 17.81
CA ARG A 63 -5.82 -8.08 18.26
C ARG A 63 -7.25 -7.54 18.37
N SER A 64 -7.43 -6.35 18.93
CA SER A 64 -8.76 -5.77 19.18
C SER A 64 -9.45 -5.25 17.91
N PHE A 65 -8.70 -4.61 17.00
CA PHE A 65 -9.29 -3.93 15.85
C PHE A 65 -9.06 -4.65 14.53
N ILE A 66 -7.86 -5.17 14.31
CA ILE A 66 -7.39 -5.57 12.99
C ILE A 66 -7.69 -7.03 12.71
N ALA A 67 -7.34 -7.94 13.63
CA ALA A 67 -7.60 -9.37 13.45
C ALA A 67 -9.09 -9.69 13.15
N PRO A 68 -10.08 -9.11 13.88
CA PRO A 68 -11.50 -9.33 13.57
C PRO A 68 -11.93 -8.76 12.20
N ALA A 69 -11.26 -7.71 11.73
CA ALA A 69 -11.64 -7.00 10.51
C ALA A 69 -11.17 -7.69 9.22
N PHE A 70 -10.37 -8.75 9.30
CA PHE A 70 -10.09 -9.60 8.14
C PHE A 70 -11.28 -10.50 7.76
N GLY A 71 -12.27 -10.64 8.64
CA GLY A 71 -13.53 -11.32 8.32
C GLY A 71 -13.42 -12.83 8.17
N PRO A 72 -14.23 -13.46 7.28
CA PRO A 72 -14.26 -14.91 7.11
C PRO A 72 -12.89 -15.45 6.68
N ARG A 73 -12.38 -16.50 7.36
CA ARG A 73 -11.10 -17.11 6.98
C ARG A 73 -11.22 -17.88 5.65
N PRO A 74 -10.13 -17.97 4.86
CA PRO A 74 -10.07 -18.85 3.71
C PRO A 74 -10.32 -20.31 4.12
N ARG A 75 -11.10 -21.04 3.32
CA ARG A 75 -11.37 -22.47 3.54
C ARG A 75 -11.01 -23.25 2.29
N LEU A 76 -10.25 -24.33 2.46
CA LEU A 76 -9.79 -25.15 1.34
C LEU A 76 -10.98 -25.64 0.49
N GLY A 77 -10.91 -25.41 -0.82
CA GLY A 77 -11.94 -25.80 -1.78
C GLY A 77 -13.18 -24.90 -1.82
N LEU A 78 -13.27 -23.86 -0.97
CA LEU A 78 -14.35 -22.88 -1.02
C LEU A 78 -13.85 -21.57 -1.61
N LYS A 79 -14.56 -21.07 -2.62
CA LYS A 79 -14.31 -19.74 -3.17
C LYS A 79 -14.98 -18.70 -2.27
N PRO A 80 -14.26 -17.66 -1.82
CA PRO A 80 -14.88 -16.59 -1.05
C PRO A 80 -15.83 -15.78 -1.93
N LEU A 81 -16.86 -15.18 -1.32
CA LEU A 81 -17.80 -14.30 -2.02
C LEU A 81 -17.13 -13.01 -2.49
N PHE A 82 -16.16 -12.54 -1.71
CA PHE A 82 -15.31 -11.40 -2.03
C PHE A 82 -13.85 -11.78 -1.80
N GLN A 83 -12.99 -11.43 -2.75
CA GLN A 83 -11.56 -11.68 -2.66
C GLN A 83 -10.87 -10.32 -2.40
N PRO A 84 -10.38 -10.06 -1.17
CA PRO A 84 -9.56 -8.87 -0.92
C PRO A 84 -8.28 -8.94 -1.76
N CYS A 85 -7.80 -7.77 -2.18
CA CYS A 85 -6.70 -7.66 -3.14
C CYS A 85 -5.58 -6.69 -2.72
N PRO A 86 -5.24 -6.49 -1.44
CA PRO A 86 -4.15 -5.58 -1.05
C PRO A 86 -2.77 -6.10 -1.49
N VAL A 87 -2.67 -7.39 -1.82
CA VAL A 87 -1.45 -8.07 -2.29
C VAL A 87 -1.77 -8.93 -3.51
N TYR A 88 -0.81 -9.02 -4.43
CA TYR A 88 -0.94 -9.76 -5.70
C TYR A 88 -1.20 -11.27 -5.53
N ASP A 89 -0.81 -11.85 -4.40
CA ASP A 89 -0.96 -13.28 -4.10
C ASP A 89 -2.23 -13.61 -3.29
N GLY A 90 -3.10 -12.62 -3.08
CA GLY A 90 -4.35 -12.77 -2.32
C GLY A 90 -4.15 -12.78 -0.80
N SER A 91 -2.95 -12.45 -0.30
CA SER A 91 -2.70 -12.29 1.14
C SER A 91 -3.58 -11.18 1.73
N ALA A 92 -4.04 -11.39 2.96
CA ALA A 92 -4.99 -10.50 3.62
C ALA A 92 -4.37 -9.15 4.02
N CYS A 93 -3.06 -9.11 4.23
CA CYS A 93 -2.32 -7.87 4.50
C CYS A 93 -0.92 -7.88 3.87
N GLU A 94 -0.46 -6.67 3.55
CA GLU A 94 0.92 -6.36 3.15
C GLU A 94 1.62 -5.69 4.33
N LEU A 95 2.72 -6.26 4.82
CA LEU A 95 3.53 -5.61 5.84
C LEU A 95 4.65 -4.82 5.16
N SER A 96 5.14 -3.75 5.77
CA SER A 96 6.26 -2.98 5.24
C SER A 96 7.12 -2.35 6.33
N ILE A 97 8.39 -2.10 6.00
CA ILE A 97 9.32 -1.39 6.89
C ILE A 97 9.71 -0.09 6.21
N ASN A 98 9.68 1.02 6.95
CA ASN A 98 10.21 2.30 6.51
C ASN A 98 11.61 2.56 7.05
N TRP A 99 12.49 3.03 6.17
CA TRP A 99 13.76 3.66 6.53
C TRP A 99 13.75 5.13 6.11
N LYS A 100 14.26 5.98 7.00
CA LYS A 100 14.48 7.41 6.79
C LYS A 100 15.96 7.65 7.08
N GLU A 101 16.73 8.19 6.12
CA GLU A 101 18.16 8.46 6.31
C GLU A 101 18.44 9.33 7.54
N SER A 102 17.56 10.31 7.79
CA SER A 102 17.66 11.22 8.93
C SER A 102 17.23 10.60 10.27
N SER A 103 16.85 9.31 10.32
CA SER A 103 16.28 8.67 11.50
C SER A 103 17.00 7.36 11.82
N PRO A 104 17.39 7.14 13.09
CA PRO A 104 17.99 5.88 13.50
C PRO A 104 16.95 4.75 13.63
N THR A 105 15.67 5.09 13.76
CA THR A 105 14.57 4.12 13.95
C THR A 105 13.89 3.79 12.64
N GLN A 106 13.37 2.56 12.56
CA GLN A 106 12.54 2.11 11.45
C GLN A 106 11.07 2.06 11.88
N THR A 107 10.18 2.40 10.96
CA THR A 107 8.73 2.36 11.20
C THR A 107 8.12 1.14 10.53
N VAL A 108 7.58 0.21 11.32
CA VAL A 108 6.75 -0.90 10.85
C VAL A 108 5.38 -0.36 10.42
N ARG A 109 4.89 -0.86 9.30
CA ARG A 109 3.59 -0.51 8.74
C ARG A 109 2.91 -1.74 8.17
N PHE A 110 1.61 -1.67 7.98
CA PHE A 110 0.91 -2.66 7.17
C PHE A 110 -0.28 -2.05 6.45
N THR A 111 -0.68 -2.69 5.36
CA THR A 111 -1.88 -2.40 4.57
C THR A 111 -2.78 -3.62 4.61
N MET A 112 -4.10 -3.43 4.73
CA MET A 112 -5.10 -4.48 4.69
C MET A 112 -6.36 -4.00 3.97
N GLU A 113 -7.21 -4.94 3.58
CA GLU A 113 -8.57 -4.66 3.16
C GLU A 113 -9.53 -5.23 4.20
N ALA A 114 -10.16 -4.36 4.99
CA ALA A 114 -11.13 -4.80 5.97
C ALA A 114 -12.31 -5.45 5.22
N THR A 115 -12.61 -6.70 5.56
CA THR A 115 -13.55 -7.54 4.80
C THR A 115 -14.63 -8.06 5.74
N GLY A 116 -15.88 -7.64 5.51
CA GLY A 116 -17.00 -8.06 6.35
C GLY A 116 -17.62 -9.39 5.91
N TYR A 117 -18.42 -10.02 6.77
CA TYR A 117 -19.18 -11.24 6.41
C TYR A 117 -20.19 -11.04 5.27
N GLN A 118 -20.57 -9.78 4.99
CA GLN A 118 -21.48 -9.43 3.91
C GLN A 118 -20.77 -9.06 2.61
N ALA A 119 -19.43 -9.02 2.59
CA ALA A 119 -18.65 -8.67 1.43
C ALA A 119 -18.95 -9.62 0.25
N GLY A 120 -19.26 -9.05 -0.91
CA GLY A 120 -19.61 -9.78 -2.13
C GLY A 120 -21.06 -10.30 -2.17
N THR A 121 -21.85 -10.09 -1.11
CA THR A 121 -23.29 -10.35 -1.13
C THR A 121 -24.06 -9.18 -1.74
N ALA A 122 -25.38 -9.31 -1.91
CA ALA A 122 -26.24 -8.19 -2.31
C ALA A 122 -26.29 -7.04 -1.27
N LEU A 123 -25.89 -7.28 -0.01
CA LEU A 123 -25.87 -6.24 1.02
C LEU A 123 -24.61 -5.38 0.95
N ASP A 124 -23.48 -5.94 0.56
CA ASP A 124 -22.23 -5.21 0.33
C ASP A 124 -21.44 -5.80 -0.86
N PRO A 125 -21.87 -5.50 -2.11
CA PRO A 125 -21.30 -6.16 -3.29
C PRO A 125 -19.81 -5.90 -3.53
N PHE A 126 -19.30 -4.77 -3.04
CA PHE A 126 -17.94 -4.30 -3.30
C PHE A 126 -17.11 -4.06 -2.03
N ASN A 127 -17.54 -4.63 -0.90
CA ASN A 127 -16.79 -4.59 0.37
C ASN A 127 -16.48 -3.16 0.87
N GLN A 128 -17.50 -2.29 0.91
CA GLN A 128 -17.36 -0.90 1.31
C GLN A 128 -17.67 -0.68 2.80
N GLU A 129 -18.49 -1.54 3.39
CA GLU A 129 -19.07 -1.30 4.71
C GLU A 129 -18.12 -1.64 5.85
N GLU A 130 -17.32 -2.70 5.72
CA GLU A 130 -16.44 -3.12 6.82
C GLU A 130 -15.32 -2.10 7.09
N THR A 131 -14.77 -1.46 6.05
CA THR A 131 -13.78 -0.38 6.23
C THR A 131 -14.38 0.79 7.01
N ARG A 132 -15.61 1.20 6.68
CA ARG A 132 -16.34 2.26 7.38
C ARG A 132 -16.64 1.87 8.83
N SER A 133 -17.09 0.63 9.04
CA SER A 133 -17.38 0.05 10.37
C SER A 133 -16.12 0.02 11.26
N LEU A 134 -15.01 -0.50 10.75
CA LEU A 134 -13.73 -0.58 11.47
C LEU A 134 -13.23 0.82 11.86
N LEU A 135 -13.20 1.77 10.93
CA LEU A 135 -12.79 3.15 11.21
C LEU A 135 -13.69 3.80 12.27
N SER A 136 -15.00 3.58 12.21
CA SER A 136 -15.95 4.10 13.20
C SER A 136 -15.71 3.51 14.60
N ARG A 137 -15.45 2.21 14.68
CA ARG A 137 -15.08 1.54 15.94
C ARG A 137 -13.79 2.13 16.52
N MET A 138 -12.73 2.23 15.71
CA MET A 138 -11.47 2.82 16.16
C MET A 138 -11.62 4.27 16.59
N ALA A 139 -12.42 5.09 15.90
CA ALA A 139 -12.59 6.51 16.23
C ALA A 139 -13.26 6.71 17.60
N SER A 140 -14.01 5.72 18.09
CA SER A 140 -14.62 5.75 19.42
C SER A 140 -13.60 5.55 20.56
N GLU A 141 -12.43 4.98 20.25
CA GLU A 141 -11.37 4.64 21.22
C GLU A 141 -10.05 5.40 20.98
N VAL A 142 -9.84 5.95 19.77
CA VAL A 142 -8.62 6.65 19.34
C VAL A 142 -8.96 8.11 19.04
N PRO A 143 -8.78 9.05 20.01
CA PRO A 143 -9.19 10.44 19.86
C PRO A 143 -8.51 11.21 18.73
N SER A 144 -7.35 10.74 18.26
CA SER A 144 -6.59 11.34 17.16
C SER A 144 -7.11 10.95 15.77
N LEU A 145 -7.99 9.95 15.67
CA LEU A 145 -8.54 9.47 14.40
C LEU A 145 -9.71 10.36 13.97
N ASP A 146 -9.58 11.03 12.83
CA ASP A 146 -10.63 11.87 12.25
C ASP A 146 -11.12 11.27 10.93
N LEU A 147 -12.44 11.14 10.81
CA LEU A 147 -13.09 10.49 9.66
C LEU A 147 -13.70 11.48 8.65
N TYR A 148 -13.56 12.79 8.85
CA TYR A 148 -14.16 13.79 7.97
C TYR A 148 -13.67 13.65 6.53
N GLN A 149 -12.36 13.49 6.36
CA GLN A 149 -11.74 13.33 5.05
C GLN A 149 -12.12 11.97 4.41
N PHE A 150 -12.24 10.92 5.23
CA PHE A 150 -12.71 9.61 4.80
C PHE A 150 -14.13 9.68 4.25
N GLU A 151 -15.06 10.30 4.97
CA GLU A 151 -16.46 10.39 4.56
C GLU A 151 -16.65 11.16 3.25
N LYS A 152 -15.84 12.21 3.03
CA LYS A 152 -15.81 12.92 1.75
C LYS A 152 -15.42 12.01 0.61
N PHE A 153 -14.28 11.33 0.72
CA PHE A 153 -13.78 10.46 -0.34
C PHE A 153 -14.68 9.23 -0.55
N ALA A 154 -15.22 8.65 0.52
CA ALA A 154 -16.21 7.59 0.44
C ALA A 154 -17.46 8.06 -0.34
N GLY A 155 -17.95 9.27 -0.09
CA GLY A 155 -19.08 9.84 -0.86
C GLY A 155 -18.79 10.06 -2.35
N GLU A 156 -17.52 10.23 -2.73
CA GLU A 156 -17.10 10.40 -4.13
C GLU A 156 -16.92 9.06 -4.86
N PHE A 157 -16.36 8.06 -4.18
CA PHE A 157 -15.90 6.82 -4.82
C PHE A 157 -16.76 5.59 -4.53
N PHE A 158 -17.43 5.52 -3.37
CA PHE A 158 -18.30 4.38 -3.08
C PHE A 158 -19.58 4.45 -3.89
N LEU A 159 -20.12 3.26 -4.18
CA LEU A 159 -21.33 3.07 -4.93
C LEU A 159 -22.47 2.69 -3.98
N SER A 160 -23.63 3.30 -4.18
CA SER A 160 -24.86 2.81 -3.58
C SER A 160 -25.19 1.42 -4.10
N ARG A 161 -26.01 0.66 -3.36
CA ARG A 161 -26.47 -0.68 -3.78
C ARG A 161 -27.13 -0.66 -5.18
N LYS A 162 -27.93 0.36 -5.47
CA LYS A 162 -28.57 0.54 -6.78
C LYS A 162 -27.55 0.75 -7.89
N GLU A 163 -26.52 1.56 -7.65
CA GLU A 163 -25.44 1.77 -8.61
C GLU A 163 -24.64 0.46 -8.80
N ALA A 164 -24.34 -0.25 -7.72
CA ALA A 164 -23.66 -1.54 -7.77
C ALA A 164 -24.42 -2.57 -8.62
N GLU A 165 -25.71 -2.78 -8.34
CA GLU A 165 -26.59 -3.66 -9.13
C GLU A 165 -26.59 -3.31 -10.62
N ALA A 166 -26.58 -2.01 -10.95
CA ALA A 166 -26.60 -1.54 -12.34
C ALA A 166 -25.27 -1.75 -13.07
N ILE A 167 -24.13 -1.77 -12.36
CA ILE A 167 -22.80 -1.91 -12.98
C ILE A 167 -22.28 -3.34 -12.96
N ILE A 168 -22.66 -4.20 -12.01
CA ILE A 168 -22.16 -5.59 -11.89
C ILE A 168 -22.16 -6.34 -13.24
N PRO A 169 -23.23 -6.30 -14.06
CA PRO A 169 -23.24 -7.00 -15.35
C PRO A 169 -22.27 -6.44 -16.39
N LYS A 170 -21.78 -5.21 -16.18
CA LYS A 170 -20.86 -4.49 -17.07
C LYS A 170 -19.41 -4.59 -16.61
N ILE A 171 -19.15 -5.11 -15.41
CA ILE A 171 -17.80 -5.25 -14.88
C ILE A 171 -17.06 -6.31 -15.70
N PRO A 172 -15.95 -5.94 -16.36
CA PRO A 172 -15.14 -6.90 -17.10
C PRO A 172 -14.60 -8.02 -16.19
N PRO A 173 -14.50 -9.27 -16.68
CA PRO A 173 -13.86 -10.33 -15.93
C PRO A 173 -12.42 -9.97 -15.56
N GLY A 174 -12.07 -10.17 -14.28
CA GLY A 174 -10.73 -9.86 -13.76
C GLY A 174 -10.56 -8.43 -13.22
N THR A 175 -11.59 -7.58 -13.29
CA THR A 175 -11.59 -6.28 -12.59
C THR A 175 -11.54 -6.45 -11.07
N PRO A 176 -10.55 -5.87 -10.38
CA PRO A 176 -10.55 -5.81 -8.92
C PRO A 176 -11.77 -5.07 -8.42
N LEU A 177 -12.40 -5.63 -7.39
CA LEU A 177 -13.62 -5.08 -6.80
C LEU A 177 -13.34 -4.26 -5.55
N SER A 178 -12.13 -4.34 -4.99
CA SER A 178 -11.69 -3.56 -3.82
C SER A 178 -11.98 -2.08 -4.00
N GLN A 179 -12.64 -1.47 -3.01
CA GLN A 179 -12.97 -0.04 -3.01
C GLN A 179 -12.13 0.78 -2.06
N ALA A 180 -11.71 0.18 -0.93
CA ALA A 180 -10.86 0.84 0.04
C ALA A 180 -9.87 -0.11 0.71
N TRP A 181 -8.62 0.33 0.84
CA TRP A 181 -7.62 -0.31 1.70
C TRP A 181 -7.26 0.60 2.87
N LEU A 182 -6.92 -0.01 4.00
CA LEU A 182 -6.43 0.66 5.18
C LEU A 182 -4.94 0.40 5.33
N ALA A 183 -4.15 1.42 5.63
CA ALA A 183 -2.79 1.23 6.12
C ALA A 183 -2.55 1.94 7.43
N PHE A 184 -1.64 1.38 8.23
CA PHE A 184 -1.32 1.90 9.55
C PHE A 184 0.18 2.13 9.66
N ASP A 185 0.54 3.33 10.11
CA ASP A 185 1.91 3.62 10.55
C ASP A 185 2.02 3.41 12.05
N LEU A 186 2.89 2.47 12.45
CA LEU A 186 3.11 2.13 13.86
C LEU A 186 4.32 2.91 14.38
N GLU A 187 4.22 4.23 14.55
CA GLU A 187 5.36 5.04 15.02
C GLU A 187 5.72 4.71 16.49
N GLN A 188 7.00 4.54 16.80
CA GLN A 188 7.44 4.20 18.16
C GLN A 188 7.04 5.29 19.17
N GLY A 189 6.48 4.91 20.32
CA GLY A 189 6.02 5.84 21.36
C GLY A 189 4.79 6.68 20.99
N SER A 190 4.00 6.26 20.00
CA SER A 190 2.79 6.97 19.54
C SER A 190 1.61 6.01 19.33
N SER A 191 0.45 6.59 19.01
CA SER A 191 -0.70 5.84 18.50
C SER A 191 -0.55 5.54 17.00
N SER A 192 -1.20 4.47 16.53
CA SER A 192 -1.26 4.13 15.11
C SER A 192 -1.97 5.24 14.32
N MET A 193 -1.41 5.64 13.19
CA MET A 193 -2.09 6.56 12.26
C MET A 193 -2.67 5.78 11.08
N ALA A 194 -3.97 5.92 10.86
CA ALA A 194 -4.70 5.27 9.78
C ALA A 194 -4.66 6.10 8.49
N LYS A 195 -4.42 5.42 7.38
CA LYS A 195 -4.55 5.93 6.00
C LYS A 195 -5.58 5.10 5.27
N VAL A 196 -6.34 5.72 4.38
CA VAL A 196 -7.28 5.02 3.51
C VAL A 196 -6.88 5.27 2.08
N TYR A 197 -6.78 4.20 1.28
CA TYR A 197 -6.59 4.23 -0.17
C TYR A 197 -7.93 3.93 -0.81
N PHE A 198 -8.39 4.78 -1.72
CA PHE A 198 -9.62 4.59 -2.49
C PHE A 198 -9.29 4.23 -3.93
N MET A 199 -10.03 3.25 -4.46
CA MET A 199 -9.86 2.75 -5.83
C MET A 199 -10.98 3.30 -6.72
N PRO A 200 -10.68 4.22 -7.66
CA PRO A 200 -11.72 4.87 -8.46
C PRO A 200 -12.26 4.01 -9.62
N ILE A 201 -11.75 2.78 -9.81
CA ILE A 201 -12.02 1.96 -11.00
C ILE A 201 -13.52 1.67 -11.21
N LEU A 202 -14.26 1.32 -10.16
CA LEU A 202 -15.70 1.05 -10.29
C LEU A 202 -16.50 2.33 -10.49
N LYS A 203 -16.08 3.45 -9.88
CA LYS A 203 -16.69 4.76 -10.12
C LYS A 203 -16.47 5.24 -11.55
N TRP A 204 -15.30 4.98 -12.12
CA TRP A 204 -15.04 5.19 -13.54
C TRP A 204 -15.96 4.35 -14.42
N LEU A 205 -16.10 3.04 -14.15
CA LEU A 205 -17.04 2.18 -14.90
C LEU A 205 -18.50 2.64 -14.77
N GLN A 206 -18.88 3.17 -13.60
CA GLN A 206 -20.23 3.67 -13.34
C GLN A 206 -20.54 4.98 -14.08
N THR A 207 -19.58 5.90 -14.15
CA THR A 207 -19.78 7.27 -14.65
C THR A 207 -19.28 7.48 -16.09
N GLY A 208 -18.35 6.65 -16.56
CA GLY A 208 -17.61 6.88 -17.79
C GLY A 208 -16.53 7.96 -17.70
N ILE A 209 -16.36 8.61 -16.53
CA ILE A 209 -15.39 9.70 -16.34
C ILE A 209 -14.01 9.10 -16.00
N PRO A 210 -12.92 9.47 -16.71
CA PRO A 210 -11.59 8.96 -16.44
C PRO A 210 -11.16 9.12 -14.97
N THR A 211 -10.43 8.13 -14.44
CA THR A 211 -10.00 8.13 -13.02
C THR A 211 -9.19 9.37 -12.65
N ASN A 212 -8.37 9.88 -13.57
CA ASN A 212 -7.61 11.12 -13.38
C ASN A 212 -8.54 12.29 -13.05
N SER A 213 -9.59 12.50 -13.86
CA SER A 213 -10.56 13.58 -13.66
C SER A 213 -11.37 13.40 -12.39
N LEU A 214 -11.88 12.19 -12.12
CA LEU A 214 -12.62 11.88 -10.90
C LEU A 214 -11.81 12.23 -9.65
N VAL A 215 -10.55 11.80 -9.59
CA VAL A 215 -9.69 12.02 -8.43
C VAL A 215 -9.25 13.47 -8.33
N PHE A 216 -8.85 14.12 -9.43
CA PHE A 216 -8.45 15.53 -9.40
C PHE A 216 -9.58 16.42 -8.89
N ASP A 217 -10.80 16.18 -9.35
CA ASP A 217 -11.96 16.96 -8.93
C ASP A 217 -12.32 16.71 -7.46
N ALA A 218 -12.26 15.46 -6.99
CA ALA A 218 -12.45 15.13 -5.58
C ALA A 218 -11.40 15.83 -4.69
N VAL A 219 -10.13 15.85 -5.11
CA VAL A 219 -9.04 16.53 -4.40
C VAL A 219 -9.27 18.04 -4.34
N ARG A 220 -9.66 18.68 -5.45
CA ARG A 220 -9.97 20.12 -5.47
C ARG A 220 -11.11 20.47 -4.52
N ARG A 221 -12.17 19.66 -4.47
CA ARG A 221 -13.30 19.83 -3.53
C ARG A 221 -12.91 19.71 -2.06
N CYS A 222 -11.76 19.12 -1.75
CA CYS A 222 -11.25 19.04 -0.38
C CYS A 222 -10.50 20.31 0.06
N GLY A 223 -10.08 21.15 -0.89
CA GLY A 223 -9.45 22.44 -0.60
C GLY A 223 -10.37 23.41 0.12
N LYS A 224 -9.79 24.28 0.95
CA LYS A 224 -10.43 25.47 1.54
C LYS A 224 -9.97 26.71 0.79
N LYS A 225 -10.70 27.83 0.92
CA LYS A 225 -10.42 29.09 0.21
C LYS A 225 -8.96 29.56 0.35
N ASP A 226 -8.37 29.41 1.53
CA ASP A 226 -7.02 29.87 1.84
C ASP A 226 -5.98 28.72 1.87
N SER A 227 -6.39 27.50 1.52
CA SER A 227 -5.55 26.30 1.55
C SER A 227 -6.13 25.27 0.58
N SER A 228 -5.78 25.41 -0.70
CA SER A 228 -6.29 24.55 -1.78
C SER A 228 -5.21 23.60 -2.33
N TYR A 229 -5.63 22.64 -3.14
CA TYR A 229 -4.75 21.70 -3.85
C TYR A 229 -4.54 22.07 -5.32
N ASP A 230 -5.08 23.20 -5.78
CA ASP A 230 -5.21 23.51 -7.21
C ASP A 230 -3.87 23.59 -7.93
N ALA A 231 -2.86 24.21 -7.31
CA ALA A 231 -1.53 24.32 -7.89
C ALA A 231 -0.87 22.94 -8.10
N SER A 232 -0.92 22.09 -7.08
CA SER A 232 -0.39 20.71 -7.15
C SER A 232 -1.14 19.89 -8.20
N VAL A 233 -2.47 19.96 -8.23
CA VAL A 233 -3.29 19.25 -9.22
C VAL A 233 -3.06 19.79 -10.63
N ALA A 234 -2.82 21.09 -10.81
CA ALA A 234 -2.53 21.68 -12.12
C ALA A 234 -1.20 21.20 -12.70
N ILE A 235 -0.20 20.92 -11.87
CA ILE A 235 1.06 20.29 -12.31
C ILE A 235 0.77 18.91 -12.90
N LEU A 236 -0.01 18.09 -12.20
CA LEU A 236 -0.39 16.75 -12.69
C LEU A 236 -1.24 16.81 -13.96
N ASP A 237 -2.23 17.71 -14.00
CA ASP A 237 -3.08 17.89 -15.18
C ASP A 237 -2.26 18.27 -16.43
N ARG A 238 -1.29 19.18 -16.29
CA ARG A 238 -0.36 19.50 -17.38
C ARG A 238 0.49 18.30 -17.79
N TYR A 239 0.95 17.49 -16.84
CA TYR A 239 1.79 16.33 -17.13
C TYR A 239 1.00 15.27 -17.90
N ILE A 240 -0.20 14.94 -17.44
CA ILE A 240 -1.08 13.99 -18.15
C ILE A 240 -1.39 14.47 -19.58
N LYS A 241 -1.55 15.78 -19.78
CA LYS A 241 -1.83 16.38 -21.10
C LYS A 241 -0.65 16.37 -22.07
N THR A 242 0.57 16.04 -21.65
CA THR A 242 1.70 15.87 -22.58
C THR A 242 1.62 14.55 -23.34
N PHE A 243 0.80 13.60 -22.87
CA PHE A 243 0.63 12.31 -23.50
C PHE A 243 -0.52 12.31 -24.52
N PRO A 244 -0.44 11.48 -25.57
CA PRO A 244 -1.59 11.24 -26.43
C PRO A 244 -2.79 10.71 -25.64
N PRO A 245 -4.03 10.94 -26.12
CA PRO A 245 -5.23 10.41 -25.48
C PRO A 245 -5.11 8.90 -25.22
N ASN A 246 -5.40 8.49 -23.98
CA ASN A 246 -5.36 7.09 -23.53
C ASN A 246 -3.97 6.43 -23.64
N LYS A 247 -2.90 7.22 -23.57
CA LYS A 247 -1.50 6.75 -23.58
C LYS A 247 -0.66 7.28 -22.41
N GLY A 248 -1.23 8.13 -21.57
CA GLY A 248 -0.56 8.69 -20.40
C GLY A 248 -0.80 7.88 -19.12
N PRO A 249 -0.17 8.29 -18.01
CA PRO A 249 -0.40 7.72 -16.70
C PRO A 249 -1.87 7.80 -16.27
N VAL A 250 -2.31 6.79 -15.52
CA VAL A 250 -3.67 6.69 -14.98
C VAL A 250 -3.63 6.72 -13.46
N VAL A 251 -4.64 7.33 -12.83
CA VAL A 251 -4.81 7.28 -11.39
C VAL A 251 -5.37 5.92 -11.02
N GLU A 252 -4.53 5.12 -10.38
CA GLU A 252 -4.86 3.78 -9.89
C GLU A 252 -5.57 3.83 -8.54
N MET A 253 -5.14 4.74 -7.66
CA MET A 253 -5.74 4.94 -6.34
C MET A 253 -5.40 6.34 -5.79
N VAL A 254 -6.15 6.77 -4.78
CA VAL A 254 -5.88 7.98 -4.01
C VAL A 254 -5.92 7.68 -2.52
N ALA A 255 -4.89 8.11 -1.79
CA ALA A 255 -4.80 7.90 -0.34
C ALA A 255 -4.97 9.18 0.45
N ILE A 256 -5.57 9.07 1.63
CA ILE A 256 -5.76 10.16 2.59
C ILE A 256 -5.24 9.73 3.96
N ASP A 257 -4.80 10.71 4.77
CA ASP A 257 -4.58 10.49 6.20
C ASP A 257 -5.91 10.74 6.97
N CYS A 258 -6.29 9.84 7.89
CA CYS A 258 -7.49 9.99 8.72
C CYS A 258 -7.19 10.80 10.00
N VAL A 259 -6.86 12.07 9.83
CA VAL A 259 -6.48 12.98 10.92
C VAL A 259 -6.87 14.41 10.60
N ASP A 260 -7.37 15.15 11.59
CA ASP A 260 -7.54 16.60 11.47
C ASP A 260 -6.21 17.29 11.78
N SER A 261 -5.47 17.60 10.73
CA SER A 261 -4.18 18.26 10.84
C SER A 261 -3.90 19.12 9.61
N PRO A 262 -3.28 20.32 9.76
CA PRO A 262 -2.74 21.05 8.62
C PRO A 262 -1.65 20.27 7.88
N ASN A 263 -1.08 19.25 8.52
CA ASN A 263 -0.12 18.33 7.94
C ASN A 263 -0.78 17.06 7.36
N SER A 264 -2.11 17.00 7.26
CA SER A 264 -2.79 15.91 6.56
C SER A 264 -2.47 15.97 5.06
N ARG A 265 -2.31 14.80 4.44
CA ARG A 265 -1.92 14.67 3.04
C ARG A 265 -3.00 13.99 2.23
N ILE A 266 -3.02 14.34 0.95
CA ILE A 266 -3.63 13.52 -0.08
C ILE A 266 -2.54 13.03 -1.02
N LYS A 267 -2.55 11.74 -1.34
CA LYS A 267 -1.57 11.10 -2.23
C LYS A 267 -2.27 10.50 -3.43
N ILE A 268 -1.93 10.98 -4.63
CA ILE A 268 -2.43 10.38 -5.87
C ILE A 268 -1.41 9.36 -6.36
N TYR A 269 -1.84 8.13 -6.60
CA TYR A 269 -0.98 7.07 -7.14
C TYR A 269 -1.23 6.96 -8.64
N LEU A 270 -0.24 7.42 -9.41
CA LEU A 270 -0.21 7.23 -10.85
C LEU A 270 0.41 5.88 -11.18
N ARG A 271 -0.22 5.15 -12.08
CA ARG A 271 0.30 3.95 -12.71
C ARG A 271 0.79 4.31 -14.12
N THR A 272 2.03 3.98 -14.42
CA THR A 272 2.60 4.19 -15.77
C THR A 272 3.61 3.11 -16.12
N THR A 273 3.73 2.81 -17.41
CA THR A 273 4.75 1.91 -17.95
C THR A 273 6.11 2.55 -17.80
N VAL A 274 6.97 1.92 -17.00
CA VAL A 274 8.36 2.34 -16.78
C VAL A 274 9.19 1.08 -16.71
N THR A 275 10.10 0.93 -17.67
CA THR A 275 10.95 -0.25 -17.81
C THR A 275 12.44 0.12 -17.93
N THR A 276 12.77 1.41 -18.04
CA THR A 276 14.13 1.95 -18.07
C THR A 276 14.33 3.07 -17.04
N LEU A 277 15.58 3.38 -16.69
CA LEU A 277 15.88 4.48 -15.76
C LEU A 277 15.49 5.85 -16.35
N ALA A 278 15.69 6.06 -17.65
CA ALA A 278 15.31 7.31 -18.30
C ALA A 278 13.81 7.61 -18.12
N GLN A 279 12.95 6.62 -18.34
CA GLN A 279 11.50 6.74 -18.12
C GLN A 279 11.17 6.97 -16.64
N ALA A 280 11.89 6.30 -15.72
CA ALA A 280 11.71 6.49 -14.29
C ALA A 280 12.04 7.94 -13.87
N LYS A 281 13.13 8.51 -14.38
CA LYS A 281 13.54 9.91 -14.13
C LYS A 281 12.57 10.92 -14.76
N GLU A 282 12.16 10.69 -16.00
CA GLU A 282 11.18 11.55 -16.68
C GLU A 282 9.87 11.61 -15.88
N THR A 283 9.37 10.45 -15.44
CA THR A 283 8.16 10.40 -14.61
C THR A 283 8.39 10.99 -13.22
N TYR A 284 9.55 10.75 -12.59
CA TYR A 284 9.92 11.32 -11.30
C TYR A 284 9.99 12.86 -11.32
N THR A 285 10.19 13.47 -12.50
CA THR A 285 10.14 14.93 -12.67
C THR A 285 8.79 15.44 -13.18
N LEU A 286 7.80 14.54 -13.35
CA LEU A 286 6.54 14.83 -14.02
C LEU A 286 6.74 15.52 -15.37
N GLY A 287 7.68 15.00 -16.18
CA GLY A 287 8.05 15.58 -17.46
C GLY A 287 8.72 16.94 -17.31
N SER A 288 9.71 17.06 -16.42
CA SER A 288 10.43 18.30 -16.11
C SER A 288 9.60 19.42 -15.47
N GLN A 289 8.39 19.12 -14.98
CA GLN A 289 7.59 20.09 -14.22
C GLN A 289 8.02 20.24 -12.76
N LEU A 290 8.70 19.23 -12.21
CA LEU A 290 9.37 19.30 -10.92
C LEU A 290 10.85 19.59 -11.15
N SER A 291 11.37 20.61 -10.46
CA SER A 291 12.76 21.04 -10.57
C SER A 291 13.31 21.53 -9.23
N GLY A 292 14.62 21.75 -9.17
CA GLY A 292 15.32 22.29 -8.01
C GLY A 292 16.13 21.25 -7.24
N GLN A 293 16.87 21.72 -6.24
CA GLN A 293 17.93 20.92 -5.61
C GLN A 293 17.44 19.59 -5.02
N THR A 294 16.24 19.57 -4.43
CA THR A 294 15.64 18.35 -3.87
C THR A 294 15.36 17.30 -4.94
N VAL A 295 14.83 17.72 -6.09
CA VAL A 295 14.54 16.84 -7.23
C VAL A 295 15.85 16.30 -7.81
N GLU A 296 16.85 17.17 -8.01
CA GLU A 296 18.16 16.78 -8.52
C GLU A 296 18.86 15.76 -7.61
N THR A 297 18.83 15.97 -6.30
CA THR A 297 19.40 15.00 -5.34
C THR A 297 18.63 13.68 -5.36
N GLY A 298 17.29 13.73 -5.45
CA GLY A 298 16.47 12.53 -5.62
C GLY A 298 16.80 11.75 -6.90
N LEU A 299 17.04 12.44 -8.01
CA LEU A 299 17.45 11.82 -9.29
C LEU A 299 18.83 11.17 -9.20
N LYS A 300 19.79 11.80 -8.50
CA LYS A 300 21.12 11.22 -8.25
C LYS A 300 20.99 9.93 -7.43
N ALA A 301 20.29 9.98 -6.30
CA ALA A 301 20.06 8.81 -5.46
C ALA A 301 19.27 7.70 -6.19
N LEU A 302 18.28 8.04 -7.02
CA LEU A 302 17.60 7.06 -7.88
C LEU A 302 18.58 6.42 -8.88
N SER A 303 19.50 7.20 -9.45
CA SER A 303 20.54 6.68 -10.36
C SER A 303 21.52 5.76 -9.65
N GLU A 304 21.80 5.99 -8.37
CA GLU A 304 22.65 5.11 -7.57
C GLU A 304 21.93 3.81 -7.18
N LEU A 305 20.64 3.91 -6.82
CA LEU A 305 19.81 2.78 -6.43
C LEU A 305 19.50 1.84 -7.60
N TRP A 306 19.22 2.38 -8.78
CA TRP A 306 18.77 1.61 -9.95
C TRP A 306 19.66 0.40 -10.30
N PRO A 307 20.98 0.56 -10.53
CA PRO A 307 21.84 -0.56 -10.92
C PRO A 307 22.05 -1.56 -9.78
N ILE A 308 21.88 -1.14 -8.51
CA ILE A 308 21.93 -2.02 -7.35
C ILE A 308 20.68 -2.92 -7.35
N LEU A 309 19.50 -2.31 -7.49
CA LEU A 309 18.21 -2.99 -7.45
C LEU A 309 18.07 -4.00 -8.58
N PHE A 310 18.45 -3.62 -9.80
CA PHE A 310 18.35 -4.45 -10.99
C PHE A 310 19.61 -5.29 -11.28
N ARG A 311 20.65 -5.17 -10.43
CA ARG A 311 21.93 -5.89 -10.55
C ARG A 311 22.58 -5.72 -11.92
N LEU A 312 22.67 -4.48 -12.38
CA LEU A 312 23.27 -4.14 -13.67
C LEU A 312 24.80 -4.15 -13.57
N GLU A 313 25.45 -4.94 -14.44
CA GLU A 313 26.91 -5.04 -14.50
C GLU A 313 27.54 -3.83 -15.21
N ASP A 314 26.93 -3.39 -16.31
CA ASP A 314 27.37 -2.19 -17.06
C ASP A 314 26.50 -0.99 -16.74
N LYS A 315 27.09 0.00 -16.05
CA LYS A 315 26.41 1.25 -15.69
C LYS A 315 26.42 2.29 -16.81
N ARG A 316 27.12 2.06 -17.93
CA ARG A 316 27.25 3.07 -19.00
C ARG A 316 25.99 3.19 -19.85
N ASP A 317 25.20 2.13 -19.97
CA ASP A 317 23.97 2.09 -20.80
C ASP A 317 22.68 1.95 -19.96
N MET A 318 22.79 2.07 -18.64
CA MET A 318 21.68 1.80 -17.71
C MET A 318 20.46 2.73 -17.87
N GLU A 319 20.62 3.87 -18.54
CA GLU A 319 19.51 4.79 -18.84
C GLU A 319 18.45 4.14 -19.74
N HIS A 320 18.89 3.29 -20.67
CA HIS A 320 18.04 2.70 -21.70
C HIS A 320 17.97 1.18 -21.63
N THR A 321 18.70 0.54 -20.72
CA THR A 321 18.53 -0.89 -20.44
C THR A 321 17.11 -1.17 -19.94
N GLU A 322 16.41 -2.03 -20.66
CA GLU A 322 15.12 -2.60 -20.25
C GLU A 322 15.34 -3.56 -19.08
N VAL A 323 14.82 -3.21 -17.90
CA VAL A 323 15.06 -3.96 -16.65
C VAL A 323 13.81 -4.62 -16.07
N LEU A 324 12.65 -4.34 -16.65
CA LEU A 324 11.38 -4.95 -16.27
C LEU A 324 10.73 -5.60 -17.50
N PRO A 325 9.97 -6.71 -17.33
CA PRO A 325 9.23 -7.32 -18.43
C PRO A 325 8.28 -6.34 -19.10
N ASN A 326 8.05 -6.51 -20.41
CA ASN A 326 7.04 -5.75 -21.15
C ASN A 326 5.67 -5.82 -20.44
N GLY A 327 5.01 -4.68 -20.34
CA GLY A 327 3.74 -4.52 -19.61
C GLY A 327 3.88 -4.38 -18.08
N SER A 328 5.12 -4.30 -17.58
CA SER A 328 5.36 -3.85 -16.20
C SER A 328 5.08 -2.35 -16.05
N TYR A 329 4.80 -1.96 -14.81
CA TYR A 329 4.47 -0.58 -14.45
C TYR A 329 5.16 -0.23 -13.14
N CYS A 330 5.46 1.06 -12.98
CA CYS A 330 5.82 1.61 -11.68
C CYS A 330 4.67 2.48 -11.17
N GLY A 331 4.48 2.48 -9.86
CA GLY A 331 3.57 3.40 -9.18
C GLY A 331 4.30 4.70 -8.82
N PHE A 332 3.67 5.85 -9.01
CA PHE A 332 4.20 7.14 -8.58
C PHE A 332 3.20 7.80 -7.65
N ALA A 333 3.53 7.86 -6.36
CA ALA A 333 2.72 8.54 -5.37
C ALA A 333 3.09 10.02 -5.34
N ILE A 334 2.11 10.86 -5.63
CA ILE A 334 2.21 12.31 -5.63
C ILE A 334 1.59 12.82 -4.33
N GLU A 335 2.43 13.19 -3.37
CA GLU A 335 2.03 13.66 -2.05
C GLU A 335 1.77 15.17 -2.09
N MET A 336 0.55 15.55 -1.73
CA MET A 336 0.08 16.94 -1.72
C MET A 336 -0.37 17.34 -0.32
N ARG A 337 -0.15 18.61 0.01
CA ARG A 337 -0.69 19.26 1.20
C ARG A 337 -1.46 20.51 0.78
N ALA A 338 -2.52 20.80 1.51
CA ALA A 338 -3.33 21.97 1.22
C ALA A 338 -2.48 23.25 1.37
N GLY A 339 -2.51 24.13 0.37
CA GLY A 339 -1.70 25.35 0.32
C GLY A 339 -0.25 25.17 -0.13
N GLN A 340 0.22 23.94 -0.37
CA GLN A 340 1.52 23.71 -1.00
C GLN A 340 1.39 23.64 -2.53
N GLU A 341 2.20 24.43 -3.22
CA GLU A 341 2.14 24.53 -4.68
C GLU A 341 2.77 23.33 -5.38
N VAL A 342 3.94 22.91 -4.90
CA VAL A 342 4.74 21.85 -5.52
C VAL A 342 4.58 20.56 -4.71
N PRO A 343 4.08 19.48 -5.32
CA PRO A 343 3.93 18.21 -4.62
C PRO A 343 5.27 17.47 -4.47
N GLU A 344 5.33 16.55 -3.51
CA GLU A 344 6.41 15.58 -3.40
C GLU A 344 6.08 14.32 -4.21
N ILE A 345 7.10 13.62 -4.72
CA ILE A 345 6.93 12.44 -5.57
C ILE A 345 7.72 11.25 -5.04
N LYS A 346 7.11 10.06 -5.10
CA LYS A 346 7.69 8.79 -4.68
C LYS A 346 7.44 7.72 -5.71
N ILE A 347 8.49 7.07 -6.20
CA ILE A 347 8.39 5.92 -7.09
C ILE A 347 8.20 4.63 -6.27
N HIS A 348 7.37 3.71 -6.76
CA HIS A 348 7.15 2.36 -6.26
C HIS A 348 7.51 1.39 -7.39
N ILE A 349 8.62 0.68 -7.23
CA ILE A 349 9.17 -0.25 -8.22
C ILE A 349 8.67 -1.66 -7.86
N PRO A 350 8.05 -2.40 -8.81
CA PRO A 350 7.50 -3.73 -8.55
C PRO A 350 8.62 -4.78 -8.48
N VAL A 351 9.33 -4.86 -7.35
CA VAL A 351 10.49 -5.74 -7.21
C VAL A 351 10.17 -7.23 -7.41
N ARG A 352 8.90 -7.63 -7.21
CA ARG A 352 8.41 -8.97 -7.58
C ARG A 352 8.59 -9.33 -9.06
N LYS A 353 8.66 -8.33 -9.95
CA LYS A 353 8.85 -8.49 -11.40
C LYS A 353 10.32 -8.46 -11.81
N ILE A 354 11.24 -8.25 -10.87
CA ILE A 354 12.68 -8.33 -11.12
C ILE A 354 13.07 -9.80 -11.10
N GLY A 355 13.89 -10.24 -12.07
CA GLY A 355 14.41 -11.61 -12.09
C GLY A 355 15.23 -11.94 -10.83
N GLY A 356 15.53 -13.21 -10.59
CA GLY A 356 16.29 -13.64 -9.41
C GLY A 356 15.42 -13.97 -8.18
N THR A 357 16.05 -14.17 -7.04
CA THR A 357 15.41 -14.59 -5.77
C THR A 357 15.27 -13.45 -4.77
N ASP A 358 14.36 -13.60 -3.79
CA ASP A 358 14.23 -12.64 -2.68
C ASP A 358 15.57 -12.48 -1.91
N ALA A 359 16.35 -13.55 -1.75
CA ALA A 359 17.68 -13.49 -1.13
C ALA A 359 18.66 -12.60 -1.89
N GLN A 360 18.66 -12.67 -3.22
CA GLN A 360 19.52 -11.81 -4.05
C GLN A 360 19.09 -10.34 -3.95
N LEU A 361 17.77 -10.07 -3.90
CA LEU A 361 17.25 -8.73 -3.68
C LEU A 361 17.67 -8.17 -2.30
N CYS A 362 17.50 -8.95 -1.24
CA CYS A 362 17.93 -8.59 0.10
C CYS A 362 19.44 -8.33 0.18
N GLN A 363 20.24 -9.18 -0.48
CA GLN A 363 21.68 -9.00 -0.56
C GLN A 363 22.05 -7.70 -1.28
N SER A 364 21.39 -7.39 -2.41
CA SER A 364 21.57 -6.13 -3.13
C SER A 364 21.26 -4.91 -2.27
N LEU A 365 20.19 -4.97 -1.47
CA LEU A 365 19.76 -3.86 -0.62
C LEU A 365 20.43 -3.85 0.77
N SER A 366 21.26 -4.85 1.08
CA SER A 366 21.84 -5.07 2.42
C SER A 366 20.78 -5.13 3.53
N THR A 367 19.56 -5.59 3.21
CA THR A 367 18.41 -5.65 4.12
C THR A 367 17.79 -7.05 4.07
N CYS A 368 17.93 -7.82 5.15
CA CYS A 368 17.28 -9.13 5.31
C CYS A 368 16.23 -9.08 6.43
N PRO A 369 14.94 -9.32 6.16
CA PRO A 369 14.07 -9.91 7.17
C PRO A 369 14.46 -11.38 7.39
N ASN A 370 14.44 -11.84 8.65
CA ASN A 370 14.80 -13.22 9.02
C ASN A 370 13.68 -14.22 8.68
N HIS A 371 13.40 -14.41 7.39
CA HIS A 371 12.60 -15.53 6.86
C HIS A 371 13.45 -16.38 5.92
N ASP A 372 13.05 -17.63 5.68
CA ASP A 372 13.72 -18.48 4.70
C ASP A 372 13.45 -17.96 3.27
N ILE A 373 14.29 -17.02 2.87
CA ILE A 373 14.30 -16.37 1.56
C ILE A 373 15.08 -17.19 0.52
N LYS A 374 15.67 -18.34 0.91
CA LYS A 374 16.43 -19.20 -0.01
C LYS A 374 15.47 -20.01 -0.87
N GLY A 375 15.37 -19.62 -2.14
CA GLY A 375 14.55 -20.33 -3.13
C GLY A 375 13.10 -19.82 -3.24
N THR A 376 12.75 -18.73 -2.56
CA THR A 376 11.46 -18.06 -2.70
C THR A 376 11.56 -16.84 -3.63
N ASN A 377 10.51 -16.65 -4.43
CA ASN A 377 10.29 -15.45 -5.25
C ASN A 377 8.98 -14.78 -4.82
N GLY A 378 8.90 -13.46 -4.98
CA GLY A 378 7.66 -12.68 -4.79
C GLY A 378 7.27 -12.42 -3.34
N THR A 379 8.15 -12.66 -2.36
CA THR A 379 7.88 -12.22 -0.97
C THR A 379 7.95 -10.70 -0.89
N HIS A 380 8.95 -10.09 -1.51
CA HIS A 380 9.00 -8.64 -1.68
C HIS A 380 8.14 -8.22 -2.86
N THR A 381 7.18 -7.34 -2.61
CA THR A 381 6.20 -6.90 -3.61
C THR A 381 6.69 -5.64 -4.33
N PHE A 382 7.01 -4.62 -3.54
CA PHE A 382 7.50 -3.32 -4.00
C PHE A 382 8.68 -2.81 -3.16
N VAL A 383 9.47 -1.95 -3.80
CA VAL A 383 10.34 -0.99 -3.11
C VAL A 383 9.89 0.40 -3.49
N SER A 384 9.58 1.24 -2.50
CA SER A 384 9.30 2.66 -2.74
C SER A 384 10.49 3.53 -2.39
N PHE A 385 10.73 4.57 -3.18
CA PHE A 385 11.82 5.52 -2.98
C PHE A 385 11.35 6.96 -3.18
N THR A 386 11.77 7.86 -2.29
CA THR A 386 11.70 9.31 -2.46
C THR A 386 12.86 9.98 -1.72
N TYR A 387 13.13 11.24 -2.07
CA TYR A 387 14.07 12.08 -1.36
C TYR A 387 13.38 13.37 -0.94
N THR A 388 13.55 13.76 0.32
CA THR A 388 13.15 15.09 0.82
C THR A 388 14.29 15.71 1.59
N GLN A 389 14.34 17.04 1.66
CA GLN A 389 15.34 17.73 2.50
C GLN A 389 15.21 17.36 3.98
N ARG A 390 13.99 17.06 4.43
CA ARG A 390 13.70 16.72 5.82
C ARG A 390 14.19 15.34 6.21
N THR A 391 14.00 14.35 5.33
CA THR A 391 14.23 12.93 5.67
C THR A 391 15.49 12.35 5.06
N GLY A 392 16.13 13.05 4.11
CA GLY A 392 17.06 12.46 3.18
C GLY A 392 16.37 11.38 2.33
N CYS A 393 17.10 10.32 1.99
CA CYS A 393 16.54 9.14 1.35
C CYS A 393 15.47 8.50 2.24
N TYR A 394 14.29 8.31 1.67
CA TYR A 394 13.16 7.66 2.31
C TYR A 394 12.81 6.41 1.48
N MET A 395 12.96 5.24 2.09
CA MET A 395 12.74 3.97 1.41
C MET A 395 11.75 3.10 2.17
N THR A 396 10.97 2.32 1.42
CA THR A 396 10.07 1.31 1.97
C THR A 396 10.28 0.01 1.23
N MET A 397 10.31 -1.10 1.96
CA MET A 397 10.22 -2.45 1.41
C MET A 397 8.89 -3.02 1.87
N TYR A 398 8.13 -3.53 0.92
CA TYR A 398 6.83 -4.15 1.13
C TYR A 398 6.96 -5.65 0.96
N TYR A 399 6.30 -6.41 1.84
CA TYR A 399 6.37 -7.86 1.84
C TYR A 399 4.99 -8.48 2.08
N SER A 400 4.75 -9.53 1.30
CA SER A 400 3.61 -10.41 1.47
C SER A 400 3.84 -11.33 2.66
N THR A 401 2.79 -11.49 3.48
CA THR A 401 2.75 -12.43 4.59
C THR A 401 2.63 -13.89 4.12
N LYS A 402 2.24 -14.14 2.86
CA LYS A 402 2.11 -15.48 2.26
C LYS A 402 1.40 -16.48 3.17
N ILE A 403 0.29 -16.05 3.78
CA ILE A 403 -0.39 -16.67 4.95
C ILE A 403 -0.81 -18.14 4.78
N LEU A 404 -0.65 -18.76 3.62
CA LEU A 404 -1.31 -20.05 3.39
C LEU A 404 -0.42 -21.24 3.09
N GLY A 405 0.87 -21.14 2.76
CA GLY A 405 1.61 -22.32 2.23
C GLY A 405 1.02 -22.92 0.93
N VAL A 406 -0.23 -22.59 0.61
CA VAL A 406 -0.85 -22.55 -0.70
C VAL A 406 -0.08 -21.48 -1.45
N GLN A 407 1.00 -21.91 -2.11
CA GLN A 407 1.47 -21.25 -3.30
C GLN A 407 0.30 -21.20 -4.28
N LEU A 408 -0.51 -20.14 -4.22
CA LEU A 408 -1.32 -19.76 -5.35
C LEU A 408 -0.30 -19.44 -6.44
N LYS A 409 -0.10 -20.37 -7.38
CA LYS A 409 0.71 -20.15 -8.59
C LYS A 409 0.09 -19.08 -9.51
N GLN A 410 -0.86 -18.31 -9.00
CA GLN A 410 -1.70 -17.39 -9.74
C GLN A 410 -1.44 -15.98 -9.22
N ASP A 411 -0.99 -15.10 -10.11
CA ASP A 411 -0.91 -13.67 -9.86
C ASP A 411 -2.33 -13.10 -10.03
N HIS A 412 -2.98 -12.72 -8.91
CA HIS A 412 -4.33 -12.17 -8.93
C HIS A 412 -4.38 -10.80 -9.63
N TRP A 413 -3.24 -10.15 -9.81
CA TRP A 413 -3.13 -8.89 -10.52
C TRP A 413 -2.84 -9.07 -12.02
N GLU A 414 -2.59 -10.29 -12.53
CA GLU A 414 -2.32 -10.48 -13.96
C GLU A 414 -3.51 -10.00 -14.83
N GLY A 415 -4.74 -10.31 -14.42
CA GLY A 415 -5.95 -9.81 -15.09
C GLY A 415 -6.04 -8.29 -15.01
N TYR A 416 -5.77 -7.74 -13.83
CA TYR A 416 -5.82 -6.30 -13.54
C TYR A 416 -4.78 -5.50 -14.33
N ASP A 417 -3.55 -6.00 -14.44
CA ASP A 417 -2.48 -5.38 -15.21
C ASP A 417 -2.88 -5.20 -16.67
N ASN A 418 -3.53 -6.22 -17.23
CA ASN A 418 -4.06 -6.21 -18.58
C ASN A 418 -5.27 -5.28 -18.77
N LEU A 419 -6.04 -4.94 -17.72
CA LEU A 419 -7.17 -4.02 -17.86
C LEU A 419 -6.69 -2.64 -18.29
N TRP A 420 -5.57 -2.17 -17.73
CA TRP A 420 -5.04 -0.84 -18.07
C TRP A 420 -4.47 -0.79 -19.49
N GLU A 421 -4.00 -1.91 -20.03
CA GLU A 421 -3.44 -2.01 -21.38
C GLU A 421 -4.49 -2.29 -22.46
N LYS A 422 -5.45 -3.18 -22.15
CA LYS A 422 -6.58 -3.51 -23.02
C LYS A 422 -7.56 -2.36 -22.98
N LYS A 423 -7.31 -1.37 -23.85
CA LYS A 423 -8.31 -0.37 -24.24
C LYS A 423 -9.67 -1.05 -24.40
N TRP A 424 -10.67 -0.59 -23.64
CA TRP A 424 -12.08 -0.75 -24.03
C TRP A 424 -12.30 0.08 -25.29
N ALA A 425 -11.88 -0.46 -26.43
CA ALA A 425 -12.16 0.06 -27.76
C ALA A 425 -13.65 0.05 -28.12
N ASN A 426 -14.54 -0.30 -27.18
CA ASN A 426 -15.97 -0.54 -27.41
C ASN A 426 -16.89 0.45 -26.67
N HIS A 427 -16.38 1.59 -26.18
CA HIS A 427 -17.23 2.69 -25.68
C HIS A 427 -17.42 3.83 -26.69
N GLU A 428 -16.97 3.65 -27.94
CA GLU A 428 -17.50 4.37 -29.09
C GLU A 428 -18.49 3.46 -29.81
N GLY A 429 -19.76 3.55 -29.40
CA GLY A 429 -20.91 2.89 -30.00
C GLY A 429 -22.18 3.63 -29.64
#